data_AF-A0A218Q5S9-F1
#
_entry.id   AF-A0A218Q5S9-F1
#
_cell.length_a   1.000
_cell.length_b   1.000
_cell.length_c   1.000
_cell.angle_alpha   90.00
_cell.angle_beta   90.00
_cell.angle_gamma   90.00
#
_symmetry.space_group_name_H-M   'P 1'
#
loop_
_entity.id
_entity.type
_entity.pdbx_description
1 polymer ?
#
loop_
_entity_poly.entity_id
_entity_poly.type
_entity_poly.pdbx_seq_one_letter_code
_entity_poly.pdbx_strand_id
1 'polypeptide(L)'
;MTKNICATLDLNKSIKTFQSNVTKLLDFGNIPEWDGKKLKEREEEIRVQALILAGQCMALLLYNLSISPKILDYSVTQTQRWRSTNTQKHGYKKRQIVTIGNIEVTLNVTVQGGSREIAKNSPQNLIN
;
A
#
# COMPACT_ATOMS: atom_id res chain seq x y z
N MET A 1 -12.95 3.99 20.63
CA MET A 1 -11.61 4.29 20.05
C MET A 1 -11.30 3.23 19.01
N THR A 2 -11.07 3.63 17.76
CA THR A 2 -10.55 2.75 16.71
C THR A 2 -9.11 2.38 17.07
N LYS A 3 -8.82 1.10 17.33
CA LYS A 3 -7.44 0.63 17.49
C LYS A 3 -6.73 0.78 16.14
N ASN A 4 -5.69 1.61 16.09
CA ASN A 4 -4.87 1.75 14.90
C ASN A 4 -3.93 0.53 14.79
N ILE A 5 -4.10 -0.27 13.74
CA ILE A 5 -3.26 -1.44 13.47
C ILE A 5 -2.33 -1.06 12.32
N CYS A 6 -1.12 -0.63 12.67
CA CYS A 6 -0.10 -0.32 11.67
C CYS A 6 0.53 -1.62 11.13
N ALA A 7 0.86 -1.61 9.84
CA ALA A 7 1.69 -2.65 9.24
C ALA A 7 3.11 -2.55 9.81
N THR A 8 3.61 -3.65 10.38
CA THR A 8 4.96 -3.73 10.96
C THR A 8 6.01 -4.21 9.95
N LEU A 9 5.57 -4.87 8.88
CA LEU A 9 6.42 -5.49 7.84
C LEU A 9 7.50 -6.45 8.38
N ASP A 10 7.32 -6.95 9.60
CA ASP A 10 8.18 -7.95 10.23
C ASP A 10 7.31 -9.15 10.63
N LEU A 11 7.41 -10.22 9.84
CA LEU A 11 6.63 -11.43 10.04
C LEU A 11 7.01 -12.13 11.36
N ASN A 12 8.29 -12.18 11.71
CA ASN A 12 8.77 -12.85 12.91
C ASN A 12 8.25 -12.13 14.16
N LYS A 13 8.30 -10.81 14.17
CA LYS A 13 7.73 -9.99 15.24
C LYS A 13 6.21 -10.19 15.33
N SER A 14 5.51 -10.17 14.20
CA SER A 14 4.06 -10.38 14.15
C SER A 14 3.64 -11.75 14.70
N ILE A 15 4.36 -12.82 14.34
CA ILE A 15 4.14 -14.17 14.86
C ILE A 15 4.38 -14.21 16.37
N LYS A 16 5.49 -13.65 16.87
CA LYS A 16 5.78 -13.60 18.31
C LYS A 16 4.70 -12.85 19.09
N THR A 17 4.21 -11.73 18.56
CA THR A 17 3.12 -10.97 19.17
C THR A 17 1.83 -11.77 19.21
N PHE A 18 1.46 -12.42 18.10
CA PHE A 18 0.29 -13.29 18.05
C PHE A 18 0.39 -14.44 19.07
N GLN A 19 1.50 -15.16 19.08
CA GLN A 19 1.76 -16.24 20.04
C GLN A 19 1.63 -15.75 21.48
N SER A 20 2.27 -14.63 21.83
CA SER A 20 2.19 -14.06 23.18
C SER A 20 0.76 -13.71 23.59
N ASN A 21 -0.02 -13.12 22.68
CA ASN A 21 -1.40 -12.73 22.96
C ASN A 21 -2.33 -13.94 23.09
N VAL A 22 -2.24 -14.90 22.16
CA VAL A 22 -3.10 -16.09 22.16
C VAL A 22 -2.78 -17.02 23.31
N THR A 23 -1.50 -17.21 23.67
CA THR A 23 -1.13 -18.02 24.84
C THR A 23 -1.77 -17.50 26.13
N LYS A 24 -1.84 -16.17 26.32
CA LYS A 24 -2.52 -15.57 27.48
C LYS A 24 -4.03 -15.83 27.49
N LEU A 25 -4.65 -15.88 26.31
CA LEU A 25 -6.10 -16.15 26.17
C LEU A 25 -6.44 -17.62 26.39
N LEU A 26 -5.51 -18.52 26.05
CA LEU A 26 -5.61 -19.96 26.25
C LEU A 26 -5.12 -20.44 27.62
N ASP A 27 -4.62 -19.54 28.47
CA ASP A 27 -4.26 -19.90 29.84
C ASP A 27 -5.53 -20.03 30.69
N PHE A 28 -5.84 -21.27 31.06
CA PHE A 28 -7.02 -21.64 31.85
C PHE A 28 -6.68 -21.91 33.33
N GLY A 29 -5.40 -21.84 33.73
CA GLY A 29 -4.96 -22.25 35.07
C GLY A 29 -5.54 -21.43 36.23
N ASN A 30 -6.05 -20.22 35.96
CA ASN A 30 -6.56 -19.26 36.95
C ASN A 30 -8.08 -19.01 36.86
N ILE A 31 -8.87 -19.95 36.31
CA ILE A 31 -10.34 -19.76 36.20
C ILE A 31 -11.05 -20.59 37.27
N PRO A 32 -11.49 -19.98 38.39
CA PRO A 32 -12.14 -20.71 39.48
C PRO A 32 -13.55 -21.21 39.13
N GLU A 33 -14.21 -20.64 38.12
CA GLU A 33 -15.55 -21.03 37.71
C GLU A 33 -15.70 -20.84 36.19
N TRP A 34 -16.05 -21.92 35.49
CA TRP A 34 -16.12 -21.96 34.03
C TRP A 34 -17.43 -21.34 33.54
N ASP A 35 -17.34 -20.16 32.94
CA ASP A 35 -18.48 -19.42 32.38
C ASP A 35 -18.41 -19.44 30.85
N GLY A 36 -19.44 -19.99 30.21
CA GLY A 36 -19.55 -20.06 28.74
C GLY A 36 -19.49 -18.69 28.07
N LYS A 37 -19.89 -17.61 28.76
CA LYS A 37 -19.75 -16.25 28.26
C LYS A 37 -18.28 -15.82 28.19
N LYS A 38 -17.49 -16.09 29.24
CA LYS A 38 -16.04 -15.80 29.25
C LYS A 38 -15.30 -16.60 28.18
N LEU A 39 -15.73 -17.83 27.92
CA LEU A 39 -15.15 -18.63 26.84
C LEU A 39 -15.39 -17.98 25.47
N LYS A 40 -16.64 -17.57 25.19
CA LYS A 40 -16.99 -16.87 23.96
C LYS A 40 -16.19 -15.56 23.76
N GLU A 41 -16.04 -14.77 24.81
CA GLU A 41 -15.25 -13.52 24.77
C GLU A 41 -13.78 -13.80 24.41
N ARG A 42 -13.20 -14.87 24.94
CA ARG A 42 -11.83 -15.29 24.60
C ARG A 42 -11.71 -15.77 23.15
N GLU A 43 -12.69 -16.56 22.66
CA GLU A 43 -12.73 -16.99 21.27
C GLU A 43 -12.81 -15.81 20.30
N GLU A 44 -13.62 -14.80 20.62
CA GLU A 44 -13.73 -13.57 19.84
C GLU A 44 -12.39 -12.81 19.80
N GLU A 45 -11.71 -12.67 20.94
CA GLU A 45 -10.40 -12.01 20.98
C GLU A 45 -9.34 -12.80 20.19
N ILE A 46 -9.32 -14.13 20.28
CA ILE A 46 -8.43 -14.97 19.46
C ILE A 46 -8.68 -14.73 17.97
N ARG A 47 -9.95 -14.66 17.55
CA ARG A 47 -10.31 -14.35 16.16
C ARG A 47 -9.77 -12.97 15.73
N VAL A 48 -9.86 -11.96 16.61
CA VAL A 48 -9.29 -10.63 16.34
C VAL A 48 -7.77 -10.70 16.18
N GLN A 49 -7.07 -11.43 17.05
CA GLN A 49 -5.61 -11.60 16.93
C GLN A 49 -5.23 -12.31 15.62
N ALA A 50 -6.00 -13.31 15.19
CA ALA A 50 -5.77 -14.01 13.93
C ALA A 50 -5.98 -13.09 12.72
N LEU A 51 -7.02 -12.25 12.75
CA LEU A 51 -7.28 -11.26 11.71
C LEU A 51 -6.14 -10.23 11.61
N ILE A 52 -5.61 -9.77 12.75
CA ILE A 52 -4.46 -8.87 12.78
C ILE A 52 -3.25 -9.52 12.11
N LEU A 53 -2.92 -10.77 12.44
CA LEU A 53 -1.80 -11.49 11.84
C LEU A 53 -1.99 -11.66 10.31
N ALA A 54 -3.20 -12.02 9.87
CA ALA A 54 -3.51 -12.10 8.45
C ALA A 54 -3.30 -10.75 7.73
N GLY A 55 -3.71 -9.64 8.35
CA GLY A 55 -3.46 -8.29 7.87
C GLY A 55 -1.96 -7.98 7.72
N GLN A 56 -1.13 -8.40 8.69
CA GLN A 56 0.33 -8.25 8.60
C GLN A 56 0.92 -9.06 7.43
N CYS A 57 0.45 -10.30 7.23
CA CYS A 57 0.87 -11.14 6.10
C CYS A 57 0.51 -10.50 4.75
N MET A 58 -0.71 -9.97 4.62
CA MET A 58 -1.13 -9.26 3.41
C MET A 58 -0.28 -8.02 3.16
N ALA A 59 0.02 -7.23 4.20
CA ALA A 59 0.87 -6.06 4.08
C ALA A 59 2.28 -6.42 3.59
N LEU A 60 2.88 -7.50 4.12
CA LEU A 60 4.18 -8.00 3.68
C LEU A 60 4.15 -8.47 2.21
N LEU A 61 3.12 -9.21 1.82
CA LEU A 61 2.94 -9.65 0.44
C LEU A 61 2.85 -8.46 -0.51
N LEU A 62 1.99 -7.48 -0.20
CA LEU A 62 1.82 -6.27 -0.99
C LEU A 62 3.12 -5.46 -1.09
N TYR A 63 3.86 -5.37 0.00
CA TYR A 63 5.17 -4.74 0.01
C TYR A 63 6.15 -5.44 -0.95
N ASN A 64 6.29 -6.77 -0.83
CA ASN A 64 7.17 -7.57 -1.69
C ASN A 64 6.77 -7.49 -3.18
N LEU A 65 5.47 -7.46 -3.47
CA LEU A 65 4.98 -7.23 -4.83
C LEU A 65 5.34 -5.82 -5.31
N SER A 66 5.17 -4.79 -4.49
CA SER A 66 5.44 -3.39 -4.88
C SER A 66 6.90 -3.13 -5.24
N ILE A 67 7.85 -3.83 -4.60
CA ILE A 67 9.29 -3.69 -4.87
C ILE A 67 9.77 -4.61 -6.01
N SER A 68 8.88 -5.40 -6.62
CA SER A 68 9.23 -6.25 -7.75
C SER A 68 9.82 -5.43 -8.89
N PRO A 69 10.97 -5.83 -9.47
CA PRO A 69 11.62 -5.08 -10.54
C PRO A 69 10.69 -4.76 -11.71
N LYS A 70 9.78 -5.67 -12.06
CA LYS A 70 8.78 -5.46 -13.13
C LYS A 70 7.80 -4.33 -12.81
N ILE A 71 7.34 -4.26 -11.56
CA ILE A 71 6.41 -3.22 -11.10
C ILE A 71 7.13 -1.88 -10.97
N LEU A 72 8.38 -1.90 -10.51
CA LEU A 72 9.21 -0.71 -10.43
C LEU A 72 9.49 -0.14 -11.83
N ASP A 73 9.89 -0.98 -12.78
CA ASP A 73 10.20 -0.59 -14.16
C ASP A 73 8.96 -0.05 -14.89
N TYR A 74 7.82 -0.74 -14.74
CA TYR A 74 6.52 -0.24 -15.22
C TYR A 74 6.20 1.14 -14.64
N SER A 75 6.34 1.32 -13.32
CA SER A 75 6.08 2.59 -12.64
C SER A 75 7.04 3.70 -13.08
N VAL A 76 8.31 3.36 -13.33
CA VAL A 76 9.31 4.30 -13.87
C VAL A 76 8.93 4.71 -15.28
N THR A 77 8.58 3.79 -16.18
CA THR A 77 8.18 4.09 -17.56
C THR A 77 6.95 5.00 -17.61
N GLN A 78 5.93 4.72 -16.77
CA GLN A 78 4.72 5.55 -16.67
C GLN A 78 5.03 6.97 -16.18
N THR A 79 6.05 7.13 -15.32
CA THR A 79 6.43 8.44 -14.75
C THR A 79 7.60 9.10 -15.47
N GLN A 80 8.25 8.46 -16.44
CA GLN A 80 9.47 8.95 -17.08
C GLN A 80 9.24 10.27 -17.82
N ARG A 81 8.11 10.40 -18.52
CA ARG A 81 7.69 11.66 -19.16
C ARG A 81 7.51 12.80 -18.16
N TRP A 82 7.34 12.50 -16.88
CA TRP A 82 7.16 13.49 -15.81
C TRP A 82 8.50 13.93 -15.20
N ARG A 83 9.60 13.22 -15.45
CA ARG A 83 10.94 13.48 -14.88
C ARG A 83 11.88 14.29 -15.79
N SER A 84 11.37 14.86 -16.89
CA SER A 84 12.20 15.66 -17.80
C SER A 84 12.79 16.87 -17.07
N THR A 85 14.08 17.16 -17.30
CA THR A 85 14.79 18.31 -16.71
C THR A 85 14.42 19.66 -17.33
N ASN A 86 13.78 19.67 -18.51
CA ASN A 86 13.39 20.89 -19.25
C ASN A 86 12.07 21.50 -18.76
N THR A 87 11.79 21.31 -17.48
CA THR A 87 10.47 21.50 -16.92
C THR A 87 10.45 22.79 -16.08
N GLN A 88 10.07 23.91 -16.70
CA GLN A 88 10.06 25.24 -16.08
C GLN A 88 8.64 25.85 -16.08
N LYS A 89 7.79 25.52 -15.09
CA LYS A 89 6.68 26.36 -14.59
C LYS A 89 5.91 25.72 -13.45
N HIS A 90 5.37 26.53 -12.53
CA HIS A 90 4.48 26.10 -11.44
C HIS A 90 3.00 26.02 -11.88
N GLY A 91 2.31 24.91 -11.55
CA GLY A 91 0.86 24.78 -11.67
C GLY A 91 0.31 23.53 -10.96
N TYR A 92 -0.95 23.58 -10.53
CA TYR A 92 -1.66 22.43 -9.94
C TYR A 92 -2.33 21.61 -11.03
N LYS A 93 -2.11 20.29 -11.05
CA LYS A 93 -2.87 19.35 -11.87
C LYS A 93 -3.49 18.27 -11.01
N LYS A 94 -4.77 17.99 -11.29
CA LYS A 94 -5.44 16.75 -10.88
C LYS A 94 -4.82 15.58 -11.63
N ARG A 95 -4.48 14.53 -10.92
CA ARG A 95 -3.92 13.29 -11.47
C ARG A 95 -4.62 12.10 -10.84
N GLN A 96 -4.91 11.11 -11.64
CA GLN A 96 -5.40 9.83 -11.16
C GLN A 96 -4.22 8.86 -11.08
N ILE A 97 -4.09 8.19 -9.94
CA ILE A 97 -3.15 7.10 -9.73
C ILE A 97 -3.96 5.85 -9.43
N VAL A 98 -3.73 4.79 -10.20
CA VAL A 98 -4.30 3.48 -9.92
C VAL A 98 -3.37 2.75 -8.95
N THR A 99 -3.88 2.38 -7.79
CA THR A 99 -3.13 1.63 -6.77
C THR A 99 -3.41 0.14 -6.85
N ILE A 100 -2.69 -0.65 -6.04
CA ILE A 100 -2.92 -2.10 -5.96
C ILE A 100 -4.38 -2.36 -5.55
N GLY A 101 -5.05 -3.26 -6.27
CA GLY A 101 -6.49 -3.51 -6.12
C GLY A 101 -7.36 -2.70 -7.09
N ASN A 102 -6.76 -2.07 -8.10
CA ASN A 102 -7.47 -1.29 -9.13
C ASN A 102 -8.26 -0.11 -8.55
N ILE A 103 -7.76 0.47 -7.46
CA ILE A 103 -8.37 1.61 -6.80
C ILE A 103 -7.78 2.89 -7.41
N GLU A 104 -8.64 3.70 -8.01
CA GLU A 104 -8.25 4.98 -8.59
C GLU A 104 -8.29 6.09 -7.53
N VAL A 105 -7.14 6.73 -7.31
CA VAL A 105 -6.98 7.82 -6.34
C VAL A 105 -6.67 9.10 -7.10
N THR A 106 -7.51 10.12 -6.91
CA THR A 106 -7.27 11.44 -7.49
C THR A 106 -6.44 12.29 -6.54
N LEU A 107 -5.26 12.72 -6.99
CA LEU A 107 -4.34 13.59 -6.28
C LEU A 107 -4.28 14.97 -6.94
N ASN A 108 -4.19 16.01 -6.11
CA ASN A 108 -3.82 17.35 -6.55
C ASN A 108 -2.31 17.50 -6.39
N VAL A 109 -1.57 17.36 -7.48
CA VAL A 109 -0.12 17.49 -7.46
C VAL A 109 0.31 18.77 -8.16
N THR A 110 1.28 19.47 -7.57
CA THR A 110 2.04 20.51 -8.24
C THR A 110 2.97 19.84 -9.25
N VAL A 111 2.79 20.17 -10.52
CA VAL A 111 3.59 19.59 -11.60
C VAL A 111 4.41 20.72 -12.21
N GLN A 112 5.72 20.51 -12.33
CA GLN A 112 6.52 21.40 -13.16
C GLN A 112 6.14 21.10 -14.64
N GLY A 113 5.95 22.10 -15.51
CA GLY A 113 5.61 21.90 -16.94
C GLY A 113 6.78 22.08 -17.92
N GLY A 114 6.91 21.21 -18.94
CA GLY A 114 7.93 21.31 -20.01
C GLY A 114 7.46 22.12 -21.22
N SER A 115 8.39 22.87 -21.84
CA SER A 115 8.16 23.69 -23.04
C SER A 115 7.74 22.85 -24.25
N ARG A 116 6.74 23.33 -25.01
CA ARG A 116 6.46 22.84 -26.37
C ARG A 116 7.56 23.36 -27.30
N GLU A 117 8.44 22.50 -27.77
CA GLU A 117 9.16 22.79 -29.01
C GLU A 117 8.15 22.82 -30.14
N ILE A 118 8.08 23.96 -30.81
CA ILE A 118 7.34 24.15 -32.05
C ILE A 118 8.06 23.29 -33.10
N ALA A 119 7.42 22.21 -33.55
CA ALA A 119 7.89 21.47 -34.71
C ALA A 119 7.84 22.38 -35.94
N LYS A 120 8.97 23.03 -36.25
CA LYS A 120 9.24 23.59 -37.58
C LYS A 120 9.57 22.43 -38.51
N ASN A 121 8.54 21.73 -39.01
CA ASN A 121 8.69 20.93 -40.22
C ASN A 121 7.88 21.59 -41.33
N SER A 122 8.56 22.42 -42.11
CA SER A 122 8.13 22.79 -43.45
C SER A 122 8.03 21.51 -44.30
N PRO A 123 6.90 21.20 -44.95
CA PRO A 123 6.91 20.25 -46.05
C PRO A 123 7.45 20.97 -47.28
N GLN A 124 8.71 20.68 -47.64
CA GLN A 124 9.14 20.82 -49.03
C GLN A 124 8.38 19.75 -49.83
N ASN A 125 7.34 20.18 -50.54
CA ASN A 125 6.80 19.46 -51.67
C ASN A 125 7.92 19.29 -52.70
N LEU A 126 8.33 18.07 -52.98
CA LEU A 126 8.94 17.71 -54.25
C LEU A 126 8.22 16.46 -54.79
N ILE A 127 7.44 16.75 -55.81
CA ILE A 127 6.80 15.83 -56.75
C ILE A 127 7.88 15.37 -57.74
N ASN A 128 7.73 14.11 -58.17
CA ASN A 128 8.47 13.29 -59.15
C ASN A 128 9.49 12.33 -58.54
#